data_AF-A0A2E4JAY3-F1
#
_entry.id   AF-A0A2E4JAY3-F1
#
_cell.length_a   1.000
_cell.length_b   1.000
_cell.length_c   1.000
_cell.angle_alpha   90.00
_cell.angle_beta   90.00
_cell.angle_gamma   90.00
#
_symmetry.space_group_name_H-M   'P 1'
#
loop_
_entity.id
_entity.type
_entity.pdbx_description
1 polymer ?
#
loop_
_entity_poly.entity_id
_entity_poly.type
_entity_poly.pdbx_seq_one_letter_code
_entity_poly.pdbx_strand_id
1 'polypeptide(L)' 'MPRPEEPLTIRNDMQLLMFMRLWTSQGSLALRAASSLVDRSEGRRIEIPEKQGRDIKAEIVQMHKHLSTLLDRIV' A
#
# COMPACT_ATOMS: atom_id res chain seq x y z
N MET A 1 9.81 9.78 23.75
CA MET A 1 8.63 9.69 22.87
C MET A 1 8.60 10.97 22.03
N PRO A 2 8.38 10.89 20.70
CA PRO A 2 8.28 12.09 19.86
C PRO A 2 7.13 12.97 20.35
N ARG A 3 7.30 14.30 20.24
CA ARG A 3 6.22 15.24 20.59
C ARG A 3 5.12 15.11 19.52
N PRO A 4 3.82 15.26 19.86
CA PRO A 4 2.72 15.09 18.90
C PRO A 4 2.83 15.97 17.63
N GLU A 5 3.58 17.07 17.73
CA GLU A 5 3.78 18.05 16.65
C GLU A 5 5.03 17.75 15.78
N GLU A 6 5.90 16.82 16.21
CA GLU A 6 7.11 16.49 15.46
C GLU A 6 6.77 15.57 14.28
N PRO A 7 7.20 15.88 13.04
CA PRO A 7 6.96 15.01 11.90
C PRO A 7 7.52 13.60 12.13
N LEU A 8 6.78 12.58 11.68
CA LEU A 8 7.31 11.22 11.60
C LEU A 8 8.40 11.18 10.53
N THR A 9 9.57 10.70 10.90
CA THR A 9 10.72 10.50 10.03
C THR A 9 11.26 9.10 10.21
N ILE A 10 12.00 8.61 9.21
CA ILE A 10 12.69 7.31 9.33
C ILE A 10 13.71 7.23 10.48
N ARG A 11 14.06 8.37 11.08
CA ARG A 11 14.99 8.46 12.22
C ARG A 11 14.28 8.32 13.56
N ASN A 12 13.01 8.75 13.65
CA ASN A 12 12.24 8.75 14.90
C ASN A 12 11.08 7.73 14.90
N ASP A 13 10.80 7.06 13.77
CA ASP A 13 9.76 6.03 13.66
C ASP A 13 10.22 4.77 12.88
N MET A 14 10.22 3.64 13.57
CA MET A 14 10.63 2.35 13.02
C MET A 14 9.62 1.78 12.00
N GLN A 15 8.33 2.03 12.19
CA GLN A 15 7.30 1.53 11.27
C GLN A 15 7.40 2.24 9.91
N LEU A 16 7.64 3.56 9.92
CA LEU A 16 7.91 4.33 8.72
C LEU A 16 9.18 3.83 8.03
N LEU A 17 10.26 3.58 8.77
CA LEU A 17 11.48 3.00 8.19
C LEU A 17 11.22 1.65 7.52
N MET A 18 10.49 0.74 8.18
CA MET A 18 10.14 -0.57 7.61
C MET A 18 9.25 -0.43 6.37
N PHE A 19 8.24 0.44 6.42
CA PHE A 19 7.38 0.71 5.28
C PHE A 19 8.19 1.25 4.08
N MET A 20 9.07 2.23 4.29
CA MET A 20 9.91 2.78 3.23
C MET A 20 10.86 1.74 2.63
N ARG A 21 11.42 0.82 3.44
CA ARG A 21 12.24 -0.28 2.95
C ARG A 21 11.43 -1.28 2.11
N LEU A 22 10.23 -1.64 2.57
CA LEU A 22 9.32 -2.50 1.81
C LEU A 22 8.96 -1.85 0.46
N TRP A 23 8.60 -0.57 0.48
CA TRP A 23 8.23 0.16 -0.73
C TRP A 23 9.41 0.32 -1.70
N THR A 24 10.61 0.60 -1.19
CA THR A 24 11.81 0.72 -2.04
C THR A 24 12.17 -0.61 -2.71
N SER A 25 11.97 -1.73 -2.02
CA SER A 25 12.31 -3.05 -2.56
C SER A 25 11.25 -3.63 -3.51
N GLN A 26 9.96 -3.46 -3.22
CA GLN A 26 8.87 -4.13 -3.94
C GLN A 26 7.76 -3.19 -4.44
N GLY A 27 7.75 -1.93 -3.99
CA GLY A 27 6.68 -0.97 -4.31
C GLY A 27 6.59 -0.64 -5.80
N SER A 28 7.74 -0.50 -6.48
CA SER A 28 7.76 -0.25 -7.94
C SER A 28 7.19 -1.43 -8.73
N LEU A 29 7.43 -2.66 -8.29
CA LEU A 29 6.88 -3.87 -8.89
C LEU A 29 5.37 -3.95 -8.67
N ALA A 30 4.91 -3.71 -7.43
CA ALA A 30 3.49 -3.70 -7.10
C ALA A 30 2.72 -2.64 -7.90
N LEU A 31 3.28 -1.43 -8.03
CA LEU A 31 2.69 -0.36 -8.83
C LEU A 31 2.58 -0.74 -10.31
N ARG A 32 3.64 -1.27 -10.92
CA ARG A 32 3.62 -1.73 -12.32
C ARG A 32 2.60 -2.83 -12.56
N ALA A 33 2.50 -3.79 -11.64
CA ALA A 33 1.51 -4.87 -11.74
C ALA A 33 0.08 -4.33 -11.67
N ALA A 34 -0.20 -3.40 -10.74
CA ALA A 34 -1.50 -2.76 -10.62
C ALA A 34 -1.86 -1.96 -11.88
N SER A 35 -0.96 -1.12 -12.39
CA SER A 35 -1.17 -0.35 -13.62
C SER A 35 -1.44 -1.27 -14.82
N SER A 36 -0.63 -2.31 -15.01
CA SER A 36 -0.84 -3.27 -16.11
C SER A 36 -2.17 -4.00 -16.00
N LEU A 37 -2.64 -4.33 -14.78
CA LEU A 37 -3.95 -4.95 -14.59
C LEU A 37 -5.09 -3.99 -14.90
N VAL A 38 -4.97 -2.70 -14.54
CA VAL A 38 -5.96 -1.67 -14.91
C VAL A 38 -6.09 -1.59 -16.42
N ASP A 39 -4.98 -1.41 -17.13
CA ASP A 39 -4.96 -1.29 -18.60
C ASP A 39 -5.54 -2.54 -19.26
N ARG A 40 -5.15 -3.73 -18.78
CA ARG A 40 -5.65 -4.99 -19.33
C ARG A 40 -7.11 -5.27 -18.96
N SER A 41 -7.61 -4.78 -17.83
CA SER A 41 -8.97 -5.06 -17.39
C SER A 41 -10.00 -4.06 -17.93
N GLU A 42 -9.62 -3.15 -18.81
CA GLU A 42 -10.57 -2.24 -19.45
C GLU A 42 -11.70 -3.03 -20.12
N GLY A 43 -12.94 -2.78 -19.67
CA GLY A 43 -14.15 -3.49 -20.12
C GLY A 43 -14.30 -4.94 -19.63
N ARG A 44 -13.44 -5.43 -18.74
CA ARG A 44 -13.42 -6.82 -18.25
C ARG A 44 -13.52 -6.90 -16.73
N ARG A 45 -14.16 -7.97 -16.23
CA ARG A 45 -14.13 -8.31 -14.80
C ARG A 45 -12.83 -9.03 -14.46
N ILE A 46 -12.29 -8.77 -13.28
CA ILE A 46 -11.17 -9.53 -12.71
C ILE A 46 -11.74 -10.51 -11.69
N GLU A 47 -11.46 -11.79 -11.88
CA GLU A 47 -11.73 -12.83 -10.89
C GLU A 47 -10.48 -13.02 -10.02
N ILE A 48 -10.64 -12.81 -8.72
CA ILE A 48 -9.56 -13.02 -7.75
C ILE A 48 -9.65 -14.48 -7.28
N PRO A 49 -8.55 -15.26 -7.34
CA PRO A 49 -8.58 -16.64 -6.91
C PRO A 49 -8.89 -16.74 -5.42
N GLU A 50 -9.72 -17.71 -5.05
CA GLU A 50 -9.95 -18.04 -3.65
C GLU A 50 -8.67 -18.59 -3.02
N LYS A 51 -8.37 -18.13 -1.80
CA LYS A 51 -7.25 -18.62 -1.00
C LYS A 51 -7.74 -18.91 0.40
N GLN A 52 -7.55 -20.14 0.86
CA GLN A 52 -8.02 -20.55 2.19
C GLN A 52 -7.50 -19.61 3.27
N GLY A 53 -8.42 -19.09 4.09
CA GLY A 53 -8.12 -18.18 5.20
C GLY A 53 -7.73 -16.76 4.81
N ARG A 54 -7.87 -16.34 3.54
CA ARG A 54 -7.55 -14.97 3.11
C ARG A 54 -8.58 -14.40 2.14
N ASP A 55 -9.15 -13.25 2.50
CA ASP A 55 -9.96 -12.43 1.59
C ASP A 55 -9.07 -11.40 0.91
N ILE A 56 -8.49 -11.78 -0.23
CA ILE A 56 -7.57 -10.95 -0.99
C ILE A 56 -8.23 -9.63 -1.44
N LYS A 57 -9.53 -9.66 -1.78
CA LYS A 57 -10.25 -8.45 -2.20
C LYS A 57 -10.37 -7.48 -1.04
N ALA A 58 -10.79 -7.96 0.13
CA ALA A 58 -10.91 -7.13 1.33
C ALA A 58 -9.55 -6.54 1.75
N GLU A 59 -8.47 -7.33 1.68
CA GLU A 59 -7.11 -6.88 1.97
C GLU A 59 -6.68 -5.73 1.03
N ILE A 60 -6.93 -5.85 -0.28
CA ILE A 60 -6.63 -4.79 -1.26
C ILE A 60 -7.45 -3.53 -0.97
N VAL A 61 -8.74 -3.68 -0.63
CA VAL A 61 -9.61 -2.54 -0.25
C VAL A 61 -9.09 -1.85 1.02
N GLN A 62 -8.62 -2.62 2.01
CA GLN A 62 -8.04 -2.06 3.23
C GLN A 62 -6.72 -1.33 2.94
N MET A 63 -5.86 -1.90 2.10
CA MET A 63 -4.62 -1.27 1.64
C MET A 63 -4.91 0.09 0.98
N HIS A 64 -5.89 0.16 0.06
CA HIS A 64 -6.29 1.40 -0.59
C HIS A 64 -6.69 2.50 0.42
N LYS A 65 -7.52 2.16 1.41
CA LYS A 65 -7.97 3.13 2.44
C LYS A 65 -6.81 3.66 3.27
N HIS A 66 -5.94 2.78 3.74
CA HIS A 66 -4.79 3.15 4.58
C HIS A 66 -3.75 3.94 3.80
N LEU A 67 -3.46 3.56 2.55
CA LEU A 67 -2.56 4.32 1.69
C LEU A 67 -3.11 5.70 1.35
N SER A 68 -4.41 5.82 1.05
CA SER A 68 -5.03 7.13 0.84
C SER A 68 -4.85 8.04 2.06
N THR A 69 -5.15 7.52 3.25
CA THR A 69 -4.99 8.28 4.51
C THR A 69 -3.52 8.62 4.79
N LEU A 70 -2.59 7.74 4.42
CA LEU A 70 -1.16 7.98 4.55
C LEU A 70 -0.68 9.08 3.61
N LEU A 71 -1.14 9.08 2.35
CA LEU A 71 -0.81 10.11 1.36
C LEU A 71 -1.24 11.50 1.83
N ASP A 72 -2.42 11.62 2.45
CA ASP A 72 -2.92 12.88 3.03
C ASP A 72 -2.04 13.43 4.17
N ARG A 73 -1.17 12.59 4.74
CA ARG A 73 -0.28 12.93 5.87
C ARG A 73 1.18 13.10 5.48
N ILE A 74 1.56 12.72 4.25
CA ILE A 74 2.90 12.96 3.72
C ILE A 74 2.98 14.41 3.29
N VAL A 75 3.99 15.13 3.78
CA VAL A 75 4.23 16.56 3.53
C VAL A 75 5.49 16.74 2.67
#